data_AF-A0A564TQQ6-F1
#
_entry.id   AF-A0A564TQQ6-F1
#
_cell.length_a   1.000
_cell.length_b   1.000
_cell.length_c   1.000
_cell.angle_alpha   90.00
_cell.angle_beta   90.00
_cell.angle_gamma   90.00
#
_symmetry.space_group_name_H-M   'P 1'
#
loop_
_entity.id
_entity.type
_entity.pdbx_description
1 polymer ?
#
loop_
_entity_poly.entity_id
_entity_poly.type
_entity_poly.pdbx_seq_one_letter_code
_entity_poly.pdbx_strand_id
1 'polypeptide(L)'
;MVSILVVGYRNFDLGIFDEKDPRIKIIKKAIQRDLTRLFEEGVEWLIFTGNLGFEIWTLEIAKKLQQDYDFQIATIFTFDKL
;
A
#
# COMPACT_ATOMS: atom_id res chain seq x y z
N MET A 1 -0.51 -13.33 14.70
CA MET A 1 -0.26 -13.05 13.28
C MET A 1 -1.51 -12.53 12.60
N VAL A 2 -1.65 -11.21 12.60
CA VAL A 2 -2.69 -10.49 11.83
C VAL A 2 -2.09 -10.01 10.52
N SER A 3 -2.66 -10.44 9.40
CA SER A 3 -2.20 -10.10 8.06
C SER A 3 -3.30 -9.39 7.27
N ILE A 4 -2.94 -8.35 6.53
CA ILE A 4 -3.86 -7.59 5.69
C ILE A 4 -3.41 -7.72 4.24
N LEU A 5 -4.35 -8.10 3.38
CA LEU A 5 -4.21 -8.00 1.93
C LEU A 5 -4.56 -6.57 1.50
N VAL A 6 -3.61 -5.90 0.86
CA VAL A 6 -3.80 -4.57 0.31
C VAL A 6 -4.35 -4.70 -1.12
N VAL A 7 -5.54 -4.16 -1.33
CA VAL A 7 -6.19 -4.08 -2.65
C VAL A 7 -6.81 -2.71 -2.84
N GLY A 8 -6.93 -2.27 -4.08
CA GLY A 8 -7.60 -1.02 -4.40
C GLY A 8 -7.61 -0.72 -5.89
N TYR A 9 -8.10 0.47 -6.23
CA TYR A 9 -8.18 0.92 -7.61
C TYR A 9 -6.80 1.04 -8.25
N ARG A 10 -6.71 0.66 -9.53
CA ARG A 10 -5.52 0.93 -10.34
C ARG A 10 -5.46 2.40 -10.72
N ASN A 11 -4.27 2.84 -11.08
CA ASN A 11 -4.05 4.20 -11.57
C ASN A 11 -4.96 4.55 -12.78
N PHE A 12 -5.18 3.58 -13.68
CA PHE A 12 -6.11 3.70 -14.81
C PHE A 12 -7.57 3.89 -14.37
N ASP A 13 -8.03 3.13 -13.37
CA ASP A 13 -9.42 3.19 -12.88
C ASP A 13 -9.73 4.57 -12.25
N LEU A 14 -8.70 5.27 -11.74
CA LEU A 14 -8.81 6.61 -11.15
C LEU A 14 -8.46 7.74 -12.14
N GLY A 15 -8.04 7.42 -13.36
CA GLY A 15 -7.55 8.40 -14.33
C GLY A 15 -6.35 9.20 -13.81
N ILE A 16 -5.44 8.55 -13.07
CA ILE A 16 -4.20 9.14 -12.56
C ILE A 16 -3.04 8.54 -13.34
N PHE A 17 -2.39 9.34 -14.19
CA PHE A 17 -1.31 8.87 -15.07
C PHE A 17 0.05 9.50 -14.75
N ASP A 18 0.06 10.64 -14.05
CA ASP A 18 1.27 11.34 -13.62
C ASP A 18 1.50 11.11 -12.13
N GLU A 19 2.73 10.73 -11.76
CA GLU A 19 3.13 10.57 -10.35
C GLU A 19 3.11 11.89 -9.57
N LYS A 20 3.13 13.03 -10.27
CA LYS A 20 3.00 14.38 -9.69
C LYS A 20 1.55 14.81 -9.46
N ASP A 21 0.57 13.98 -9.81
CA ASP A 21 -0.83 14.31 -9.63
C ASP A 21 -1.12 14.67 -8.15
N PRO A 22 -1.69 15.85 -7.87
CA PRO A 22 -1.91 16.31 -6.50
C PRO A 22 -2.85 15.38 -5.70
N ARG A 23 -3.72 14.60 -6.35
CA ARG A 23 -4.60 13.62 -5.70
C ARG A 23 -3.80 12.50 -5.03
N ILE A 24 -2.64 12.13 -5.56
CA ILE A 24 -1.76 11.11 -4.96
C ILE A 24 -1.32 11.53 -3.56
N LYS A 25 -1.05 12.84 -3.34
CA LYS A 25 -0.67 13.35 -2.02
C LYS A 25 -1.78 13.15 -0.99
N ILE A 26 -3.02 13.38 -1.40
CA ILE A 26 -4.20 13.22 -0.54
C ILE A 26 -4.41 11.73 -0.22
N ILE A 27 -4.33 10.87 -1.24
CA ILE A 27 -4.46 9.41 -1.09
C ILE A 27 -3.39 8.86 -0.14
N LYS A 28 -2.12 9.24 -0.34
CA LYS A 28 -1.01 8.82 0.51
C LYS A 28 -1.16 9.27 1.97
N LYS A 29 -1.72 10.47 2.20
CA LYS A 29 -2.01 10.95 3.56
C LYS A 29 -3.10 10.11 4.25
N ALA A 30 -4.14 9.72 3.51
CA ALA A 30 -5.18 8.84 4.04
C ALA A 30 -4.64 7.44 4.34
N ILE A 31 -3.87 6.86 3.42
CA ILE A 31 -3.16 5.58 3.60
C ILE A 31 -2.30 5.62 4.87
N GLN A 32 -1.50 6.68 5.06
CA GLN A 32 -0.62 6.78 6.23
C GLN A 32 -1.40 6.75 7.53
N ARG A 33 -2.48 7.54 7.63
CA ARG A 33 -3.35 7.54 8.81
C ARG A 33 -3.91 6.16 9.11
N ASP A 34 -4.40 5.48 8.06
CA ASP A 34 -5.07 4.19 8.23
C ASP A 34 -4.06 3.08 8.57
N LEU A 35 -2.88 3.07 7.95
CA LEU A 35 -1.80 2.14 8.29
C LEU A 35 -1.26 2.34 9.71
N THR A 36 -1.03 3.59 10.13
CA THR A 36 -0.62 3.90 11.52
C THR A 36 -1.61 3.28 12.52
N ARG A 37 -2.91 3.52 12.34
CA ARG A 37 -3.95 2.94 13.21
C ARG A 37 -3.89 1.40 13.19
N LEU A 38 -3.74 0.79 12.02
CA LEU A 38 -3.66 -0.66 11.88
C LEU A 38 -2.44 -1.26 12.58
N PHE A 39 -1.28 -0.60 12.53
CA PHE A 39 -0.08 -1.04 13.23
C PHE A 39 -0.20 -0.86 14.75
N GLU A 40 -0.85 0.22 15.22
CA GLU A 40 -1.20 0.40 16.63
C GLU A 40 -2.18 -0.68 17.14
N GLU A 41 -3.02 -1.22 16.26
CA GLU A 41 -3.92 -2.35 16.52
C GLU A 41 -3.24 -3.73 16.41
N GLY A 42 -1.95 -3.78 16.08
CA GLY A 42 -1.14 -5.02 16.08
C GLY A 42 -1.11 -5.78 14.76
N VAL A 43 -1.29 -5.10 13.61
CA VAL A 43 -1.07 -5.73 12.29
C VAL A 43 0.41 -6.03 12.08
N GLU A 44 0.72 -7.25 11.67
CA GLU A 44 2.10 -7.75 11.53
C GLU A 44 2.54 -7.89 10.07
N TRP A 45 1.60 -8.04 9.12
CA TRP A 45 1.90 -8.26 7.70
C TRP A 45 1.02 -7.43 6.77
N LEU A 46 1.67 -6.82 5.78
CA LEU A 46 1.01 -6.30 4.59
C LEU A 46 1.33 -7.19 3.38
N ILE A 47 0.29 -7.65 2.70
CA ILE A 47 0.39 -8.53 1.53
C ILE A 47 -0.08 -7.76 0.30
N PHE A 48 0.70 -7.82 -0.78
CA PHE A 48 0.43 -7.17 -2.06
C PHE A 48 0.31 -8.19 -3.19
N THR A 49 -0.28 -7.77 -4.31
CA THR A 49 -0.38 -8.58 -5.54
C THR A 49 0.42 -7.99 -6.72
N GLY A 50 0.88 -6.73 -6.58
CA GLY A 50 1.78 -6.09 -7.53
C GLY A 50 1.09 -5.14 -8.53
N ASN A 51 -0.16 -4.74 -8.26
CA ASN A 51 -0.89 -3.83 -9.15
C ASN A 51 -0.39 -2.38 -9.05
N LEU A 52 -0.34 -1.66 -10.18
CA LEU A 52 -0.10 -0.22 -10.20
C LEU A 52 -1.32 0.54 -9.65
N GLY A 53 -1.09 1.67 -8.99
CA GLY A 53 -2.12 2.48 -8.34
C GLY A 53 -2.08 2.35 -6.83
N PHE A 54 -3.22 2.03 -6.21
CA PHE A 54 -3.39 2.04 -4.76
C PHE A 54 -2.37 1.17 -4.00
N GLU A 55 -2.08 -0.04 -4.51
CA GLU A 55 -1.11 -0.96 -3.88
C GLU A 55 0.30 -0.35 -3.83
N ILE A 56 0.79 0.21 -4.94
CA ILE A 56 2.11 0.86 -4.98
C ILE A 56 2.16 2.08 -4.06
N TRP A 57 1.12 2.93 -4.05
CA TRP A 57 1.09 4.07 -3.14
C TRP A 57 1.05 3.65 -1.67
N THR A 58 0.40 2.53 -1.37
CA THR A 58 0.40 1.94 -0.03
C THR A 58 1.76 1.39 0.34
N LEU A 59 2.42 0.67 -0.57
CA LEU A 59 3.76 0.13 -0.38
C LEU A 59 4.78 1.24 -0.10
N GLU A 60 4.73 2.35 -0.83
CA GLU A 60 5.60 3.50 -0.58
C GLU A 60 5.45 4.09 0.83
N ILE A 61 4.20 4.18 1.32
CA ILE A 61 3.93 4.70 2.66
C ILE A 61 4.30 3.69 3.73
N ALA A 62 3.98 2.41 3.52
CA ALA A 62 4.41 1.33 4.39
C ALA A 62 5.94 1.32 4.55
N LYS A 63 6.70 1.43 3.45
CA LYS A 63 8.17 1.49 3.49
C LYS A 63 8.71 2.64 4.35
N LYS A 64 8.01 3.78 4.40
CA LYS A 64 8.37 4.89 5.30
C LYS A 64 8.07 4.54 6.75
N LEU A 65 6.89 3.96 7.01
CA LEU A 65 6.46 3.57 8.35
C LEU A 65 7.27 2.40 8.95
N GLN A 66 8.02 1.63 8.15
CA GLN A 66 8.96 0.62 8.67
C GLN A 66 10.06 1.23 9.56
N GLN A 67 10.25 2.56 9.57
CA GLN A 67 11.14 3.24 10.51
C GLN A 67 10.56 3.33 11.92
N ASP A 68 9.23 3.32 12.05
CA ASP A 68 8.51 3.56 13.29
C ASP A 68 7.80 2.31 13.83
N TYR A 69 7.49 1.34 12.95
CA TYR A 69 6.73 0.14 13.27
C TYR A 69 7.44 -1.12 12.77
N ASP A 70 7.42 -2.19 13.57
CA ASP A 70 7.93 -3.50 13.18
C ASP A 70 6.82 -4.34 12.52
N PHE A 71 6.88 -4.45 11.20
CA PHE A 71 5.97 -5.28 10.41
C PHE A 71 6.66 -5.76 9.13
N GLN A 72 6.10 -6.82 8.55
CA GLN A 72 6.62 -7.49 7.38
C GLN A 72 5.80 -7.17 6.12
N ILE A 73 6.45 -7.22 4.96
CA ILE A 73 5.83 -7.00 3.66
C ILE A 73 6.03 -8.25 2.81
N ALA A 74 4.96 -8.74 2.20
CA ALA A 74 4.99 -9.83 1.23
C ALA A 74 4.30 -9.42 -0.07
N THR A 75 4.76 -9.98 -1.18
CA THR A 75 4.09 -9.86 -2.47
C THR A 75 3.83 -11.24 -3.03
N ILE A 76 2.59 -11.50 -3.41
CA ILE A 76 2.15 -12.74 -4.05
C ILE A 76 1.71 -12.37 -5.47
N PHE A 77 2.63 -12.49 -6.41
CA PHE A 77 2.29 -12.30 -7.82
C PHE A 77 1.34 -13.38 -8.30
N THR A 78 0.35 -12.99 -9.10
CA THR A 78 -0.66 -13.91 -9.63
C THR A 78 -0.06 -14.90 -10.65
N PHE A 79 1.09 -14.55 -11.26
CA PHE A 79 1.80 -15.35 -12.24
C PHE A 79 3.28 -14.96 -12.30
N ASP A 80 4.15 -15.91 -12.59
CA ASP A 80 5.62 -15.73 -12.68
C ASP A 80 6.08 -15.33 -14.10
N LYS A 81 5.36 -15.75 -15.14
CA LYS A 81 5.64 -15.44 -16.56
C LYS A 81 4.33 -15.37 -17.35
N LEU A 82 4.25 -14.40 -18.27
CA LEU A 82 3.30 -14.40 -19.38
C LEU A 82 3.78 -15.33 -20.49
#